data_AF-A0A6S7I356-F1
#
_entry.id   AF-A0A6S7I356-F1
#
_cell.length_a   1.000
_cell.length_b   1.000
_cell.length_c   1.000
_cell.angle_alpha   90.00
_cell.angle_beta   90.00
_cell.angle_gamma   90.00
#
_symmetry.space_group_name_H-M   'P 1'
#
loop_
_entity.id
_entity.type
_entity.pdbx_description
1 polymer ?
#
loop_
_entity_poly.entity_id
_entity_poly.type
_entity_poly.pdbx_seq_one_letter_code
_entity_poly.pdbx_strand_id
1 'polypeptide(L)'
;MEPTNLGYSTKNIPIAQPKEYLKCLVEKTESFLRRVRWKAYHFLKPTQSEPTKETFGFNTTKSPPPTKELEAFEGKMLSLIQNVQFKNHHTEFQDKLSQDLSKIRADEKLL
;
A
#
# COMPACT_ATOMS: atom_id res chain seq x y z
N MET A 1 -17.63 31.48 -6.92
CA MET A 1 -16.18 31.23 -6.87
C MET A 1 -15.67 31.33 -8.29
N GLU A 2 -14.69 32.20 -8.55
CA GLU A 2 -14.04 32.21 -9.86
C GLU A 2 -13.11 31.00 -9.99
N PRO A 3 -13.02 30.37 -11.18
CA PRO A 3 -12.13 29.25 -11.39
C PRO A 3 -10.66 29.71 -11.32
N THR A 4 -9.93 29.27 -10.31
CA THR A 4 -8.47 29.45 -10.22
C THR A 4 -7.78 28.69 -11.34
N ASN A 5 -7.11 29.41 -12.25
CA ASN A 5 -6.34 28.83 -13.33
C ASN A 5 -4.91 28.48 -12.86
N LEU A 6 -4.59 27.18 -12.83
CA LEU A 6 -3.30 26.67 -12.38
C LEU A 6 -2.22 26.64 -13.48
N GLY A 7 -2.58 26.90 -14.74
CA GLY A 7 -1.62 26.90 -15.85
C GLY A 7 -1.08 25.51 -16.24
N TYR A 8 -1.66 24.44 -15.71
CA TYR A 8 -1.35 23.06 -16.08
C TYR A 8 -2.61 22.17 -16.08
N SER A 9 -2.54 21.04 -16.78
CA SER A 9 -3.64 20.07 -16.84
C SER A 9 -3.88 19.44 -15.46
N THR A 10 -5.13 19.45 -14.99
CA THR A 10 -5.56 18.78 -13.76
C THR A 10 -5.53 17.26 -13.86
N LYS A 11 -5.33 16.72 -15.07
CA LYS A 11 -5.15 15.28 -15.31
C LYS A 11 -3.69 14.82 -15.18
N ASN A 12 -2.75 15.74 -14.94
CA ASN A 12 -1.36 15.38 -14.70
C ASN A 12 -1.23 14.64 -13.37
N ILE A 13 -0.70 13.42 -13.42
CA ILE A 13 -0.55 12.55 -12.24
C ILE A 13 0.84 12.80 -11.65
N PRO A 14 0.95 13.31 -10.40
CA PRO A 14 2.25 13.48 -9.76
C PRO A 14 2.86 12.12 -9.39
N ILE A 15 4.19 12.08 -9.32
CA ILE A 15 4.88 10.92 -8.76
C ILE A 15 4.69 10.95 -7.23
N ALA A 16 4.33 9.80 -6.67
CA ALA A 16 4.11 9.66 -5.23
C ALA A 16 5.41 9.90 -4.44
N GLN A 17 5.27 10.44 -3.23
CA GLN A 17 6.42 10.62 -2.34
C GLN A 17 6.98 9.26 -1.91
N PRO A 18 8.30 9.12 -1.69
CA PRO A 18 8.91 7.86 -1.28
C PRO A 18 8.22 7.21 -0.07
N LYS A 19 7.83 8.02 0.91
CA LYS A 19 7.12 7.57 2.13
C LYS A 19 5.74 6.97 1.81
N GLU A 20 4.97 7.60 0.92
CA GLU A 20 3.65 7.10 0.53
C GLU A 20 3.77 5.80 -0.26
N TYR A 21 4.75 5.75 -1.17
CA TYR A 21 5.06 4.54 -1.91
C TYR A 21 5.43 3.38 -0.95
N LEU A 22 6.34 3.62 0.00
CA LEU A 22 6.73 2.60 0.97
C LEU A 22 5.57 2.12 1.83
N LYS A 23 4.69 3.03 2.28
CA LYS A 23 3.48 2.66 3.03
C LYS A 23 2.59 1.72 2.20
N CYS A 24 2.32 2.06 0.94
CA CYS A 24 1.53 1.23 0.05
C CYS A 24 2.21 -0.12 -0.21
N LEU A 25 3.52 -0.12 -0.45
CA LEU A 25 4.30 -1.33 -0.70
C LEU A 25 4.23 -2.30 0.48
N VAL A 26 4.38 -1.80 1.71
CA VAL A 26 4.27 -2.61 2.94
C VAL A 26 2.86 -3.19 3.06
N GLU A 27 1.81 -2.39 2.87
CA GLU A 27 0.42 -2.84 2.93
C GLU A 27 0.12 -3.94 1.89
N LYS A 28 0.56 -3.75 0.65
CA LYS A 28 0.34 -4.75 -0.41
C LYS A 28 1.14 -6.02 -0.16
N THR A 29 2.35 -5.90 0.36
CA THR A 29 3.18 -7.05 0.71
C THR A 29 2.57 -7.83 1.86
N GLU A 30 2.12 -7.16 2.93
CA GLU A 30 1.42 -7.81 4.03
C GLU A 30 0.16 -8.55 3.55
N SER A 31 -0.64 -7.88 2.71
CA SER A 31 -1.84 -8.48 2.10
C SER A 31 -1.50 -9.74 1.29
N PHE A 32 -0.39 -9.72 0.55
CA PHE A 32 0.11 -10.87 -0.19
C PHE A 32 0.59 -11.99 0.74
N LEU A 33 1.47 -11.70 1.71
CA LEU A 33 1.98 -12.67 2.66
C LEU A 33 0.85 -13.34 3.44
N ARG A 34 -0.18 -12.58 3.84
CA ARG A 34 -1.36 -13.11 4.51
C ARG A 34 -2.08 -14.17 3.68
N ARG A 35 -2.27 -13.91 2.37
CA ARG A 35 -2.88 -14.89 1.45
C ARG A 35 -2.02 -16.14 1.27
N VAL A 36 -0.71 -15.96 1.15
CA VAL A 36 0.24 -17.08 1.00
C VAL A 36 0.23 -17.95 2.26
N ARG A 37 0.28 -17.36 3.46
CA ARG A 37 0.18 -18.08 4.73
C ARG A 37 -1.13 -18.85 4.85
N TRP A 38 -2.27 -18.25 4.52
CA TRP A 38 -3.56 -18.96 4.54
C TRP A 38 -3.57 -20.16 3.60
N LYS A 39 -3.06 -20.01 2.37
CA LYS A 39 -2.95 -21.12 1.41
C LYS A 39 -2.03 -22.22 1.93
N ALA A 40 -0.85 -21.86 2.46
CA ALA A 40 0.08 -22.83 3.02
C ALA A 40 -0.52 -23.56 4.23
N TYR A 41 -1.20 -22.84 5.12
CA TYR A 41 -1.88 -23.44 6.27
C TYR A 41 -2.90 -24.51 5.85
N HIS A 42 -3.75 -24.22 4.86
CA HIS A 42 -4.74 -25.19 4.37
C HIS A 42 -4.09 -26.35 3.60
N PHE A 43 -3.01 -26.10 2.85
CA PHE A 43 -2.33 -27.15 2.10
C PHE A 43 -1.55 -28.12 3.02
N LEU A 44 -0.89 -27.60 4.05
CA LEU A 44 -0.08 -28.38 4.99
C LEU A 44 -0.91 -29.11 6.06
N LYS A 45 -2.20 -28.78 6.21
CA LYS A 45 -3.14 -29.49 7.09
C LYS A 45 -4.26 -30.21 6.30
N PRO A 46 -3.94 -31.22 5.47
CA PRO A 46 -4.93 -31.89 4.63
C PRO A 46 -5.95 -32.74 5.43
N THR A 47 -5.63 -33.16 6.66
CA THR A 47 -6.42 -34.16 7.41
C THR A 47 -7.38 -33.58 8.44
N GLN A 48 -7.33 -32.26 8.71
CA GLN A 48 -8.36 -31.61 9.52
C GLN A 48 -9.53 -31.25 8.60
N SER A 49 -10.44 -32.20 8.41
CA SER A 49 -11.81 -31.91 8.01
C SER A 49 -12.38 -30.99 9.10
N GLU A 50 -12.21 -29.68 8.93
CA GLU A 50 -12.92 -28.74 9.77
C GLU A 50 -14.42 -28.91 9.46
N PRO A 51 -15.29 -28.96 10.49
CA PRO A 51 -16.72 -29.02 10.26
C PRO A 51 -17.12 -27.85 9.35
N THR A 52 -18.03 -28.10 8.41
CA THR A 52 -18.55 -27.08 7.49
C THR A 52 -19.08 -25.91 8.31
N LYS A 53 -18.29 -24.86 8.40
CA LYS A 53 -18.60 -23.70 9.22
C LYS A 53 -19.48 -22.77 8.39
N GLU A 54 -20.69 -22.47 8.86
CA GLU A 54 -21.55 -21.49 8.23
C GLU A 54 -20.93 -20.09 8.39
N THR A 55 -20.38 -19.55 7.30
CA THR A 55 -19.73 -18.24 7.29
C THR A 55 -20.61 -17.14 6.68
N PHE A 56 -21.82 -17.47 6.19
CA PHE A 56 -22.74 -16.54 5.50
C PHE A 56 -22.06 -15.64 4.43
N GLY A 57 -20.94 -16.10 3.84
CA GLY A 57 -20.15 -15.33 2.87
C GLY A 57 -19.17 -14.31 3.46
N PHE A 58 -19.05 -14.20 4.79
CA PHE A 58 -18.11 -13.30 5.42
C PHE A 58 -16.68 -13.86 5.43
N ASN A 59 -15.74 -13.03 5.00
CA ASN A 59 -14.31 -13.35 5.08
C ASN A 59 -13.81 -13.26 6.52
N THR A 60 -12.87 -14.13 6.87
CA THR A 60 -12.21 -14.09 8.18
C THR A 60 -11.35 -12.83 8.33
N THR A 61 -11.45 -12.16 9.49
CA THR A 61 -10.55 -11.08 9.92
C THR A 61 -9.34 -11.62 10.68
N LYS A 62 -9.29 -12.94 10.94
CA LYS A 62 -8.19 -13.56 11.69
C LYS A 62 -6.88 -13.46 10.93
N SER A 63 -5.81 -13.32 11.69
CA SER A 63 -4.45 -13.47 11.15
C SER A 63 -4.14 -14.96 10.95
N PRO A 64 -3.47 -15.33 9.84
CA PRO A 64 -3.02 -16.69 9.64
C PRO A 64 -1.93 -17.03 10.67
N PRO A 65 -1.86 -18.30 11.13
CA PRO A 65 -0.79 -18.73 12.02
C PRO A 65 0.57 -18.66 11.31
N PRO A 66 1.66 -18.53 12.08
CA PRO A 66 3.01 -18.60 11.52
C PRO A 66 3.28 -19.99 10.97
N THR A 67 3.83 -20.05 9.75
CA THR A 67 4.18 -21.28 9.03
C THR A 67 5.69 -21.33 8.87
N LYS A 68 6.35 -22.31 9.51
CA LYS A 68 7.83 -22.40 9.55
C LYS A 68 8.45 -22.47 8.16
N GLU A 69 7.77 -23.14 7.24
CA GLU A 69 8.18 -23.34 5.85
C GLU A 69 8.25 -22.01 5.07
N LEU A 70 7.49 -20.98 5.48
CA LEU A 70 7.47 -19.66 4.83
C LEU A 70 8.40 -18.64 5.50
N GLU A 71 8.96 -18.94 6.65
CA GLU A 71 9.75 -17.98 7.45
C GLU A 71 10.92 -17.38 6.66
N ALA A 72 11.69 -18.24 5.98
CA ALA A 72 12.81 -17.80 5.15
C ALA A 72 12.37 -16.94 3.95
N PHE A 73 11.20 -17.24 3.37
CA PHE A 73 10.64 -16.47 2.26
C PHE A 73 10.19 -15.08 2.72
N GLU A 74 9.47 -15.02 3.84
CA GLU A 74 8.99 -13.78 4.43
C GLU A 74 10.13 -12.87 4.87
N GLY A 75 11.16 -13.43 5.51
CA GLY A 75 12.37 -12.70 5.88
C GLY A 75 13.06 -12.07 4.66
N LYS A 76 13.21 -12.83 3.57
CA LYS A 76 13.77 -12.30 2.32
C LYS A 76 12.88 -11.22 1.69
N MET A 77 11.56 -11.37 1.72
CA MET A 77 10.63 -10.36 1.20
C MET A 77 10.73 -9.04 1.98
N LEU A 78 10.83 -9.12 3.30
CA LEU A 78 11.05 -7.94 4.15
C LEU A 78 12.40 -7.28 3.84
N SER A 79 13.47 -8.06 3.67
CA SER A 79 14.78 -7.52 3.28
C SER A 79 14.74 -6.82 1.92
N LEU A 80 13.95 -7.32 0.98
CA LEU A 80 13.79 -6.70 -0.34
C LEU A 80 13.15 -5.32 -0.22
N ILE A 81 12.06 -5.21 0.56
CA ILE A 81 11.36 -3.93 0.79
C ILE A 81 12.28 -2.92 1.48
N GLN A 82 13.05 -3.36 2.47
CA GLN A 82 13.98 -2.49 3.20
C GLN A 82 15.10 -1.93 2.32
N ASN A 83 15.53 -2.70 1.32
CA ASN A 83 16.60 -2.30 0.40
C ASN A 83 16.09 -1.47 -0.80
N VAL A 84 14.80 -1.12 -0.86
CA VAL A 84 14.27 -0.26 -1.93
C VAL A 84 14.88 1.13 -1.81
N GLN A 85 15.59 1.55 -2.84
CA GLN A 85 16.18 2.89 -2.95
C GLN A 85 15.39 3.74 -3.94
N PHE A 86 15.18 5.00 -3.58
CA PHE A 86 14.49 5.97 -4.42
C PHE A 86 15.49 6.92 -5.06
N LYS A 87 15.30 7.21 -6.34
CA LYS A 87 15.99 8.30 -6.99
C LYS A 87 15.22 9.59 -6.74
N ASN A 88 15.94 10.67 -6.48
CA ASN A 88 15.31 11.98 -6.43
C ASN A 88 14.96 12.40 -7.86
N HIS A 89 13.67 12.37 -8.21
CA HIS A 89 13.18 12.81 -9.50
C HIS A 89 12.33 14.06 -9.28
N HIS A 90 12.95 15.22 -9.49
CA HIS A 90 12.24 16.50 -9.50
C HIS A 90 11.71 16.78 -10.89
N THR A 91 10.42 17.05 -10.98
CA THR A 91 9.79 17.57 -12.20
C THR A 91 9.31 18.99 -11.92
N GLU A 92 9.48 19.88 -12.89
CA GLU A 92 8.98 21.26 -12.78
C GLU A 92 7.48 21.32 -12.43
N PHE A 93 6.72 20.31 -12.88
CA PHE A 93 5.31 20.16 -12.55
C PHE A 93 5.08 19.94 -11.05
N GLN A 94 5.83 19.03 -10.41
CA GLN A 94 5.69 18.76 -8.98
C GLN A 94 6.08 19.94 -8.12
N ASP A 95 7.09 20.71 -8.56
CA ASP A 95 7.51 21.94 -7.87
C ASP A 95 6.41 22.99 -7.91
N LYS A 96 5.84 23.25 -9.10
CA LYS A 96 4.69 24.16 -9.25
C LYS A 96 3.48 23.69 -8.44
N LEU A 97 3.15 22.40 -8.52
CA LEU A 97 2.05 21.81 -7.77
C LEU A 97 2.24 21.96 -6.25
N SER A 98 3.45 21.77 -5.74
CA SER A 98 3.75 21.92 -4.31
C SER A 98 3.64 23.37 -3.84
N GLN A 99 4.12 24.32 -4.65
CA GLN A 99 3.98 25.75 -4.38
C GLN A 99 2.51 26.17 -4.36
N ASP A 100 1.72 25.73 -5.35
CA ASP A 100 0.31 26.09 -5.44
C ASP A 100 -0.52 25.45 -4.32
N LEU A 101 -0.22 24.20 -3.93
CA LEU A 101 -0.80 23.60 -2.72
C LEU A 101 -0.50 24.40 -1.45
N SER A 102 0.71 24.95 -1.34
CA SER A 102 1.11 25.75 -0.19
C SER A 102 0.36 27.09 -0.15
N LYS A 103 0.19 27.75 -1.29
CA LYS A 103 -0.62 28.98 -1.41
C LYS A 103 -2.09 28.72 -1.06
N ILE A 104 -2.68 27.65 -1.60
CA ILE A 104 -4.07 27.28 -1.35
C ILE A 104 -4.31 26.99 0.13
N ARG A 105 -3.40 26.30 0.81
CA ARG A 105 -3.50 26.01 2.24
C ARG A 105 -3.38 27.25 3.14
N ALA A 106 -2.67 28.27 2.67
CA ALA A 106 -2.46 29.51 3.41
C ALA A 106 -3.56 30.56 3.16
N ASP A 107 -4.42 30.35 2.16
CA ASP A 107 -5.49 31.28 1.83
C ASP A 107 -6.68 31.11 2.80
N GLU A 108 -6.85 32.09 3.69
CA GLU A 108 -7.96 32.12 4.66
C GLU A 108 -9.34 32.23 4.00
N LYS A 109 -9.44 32.64 2.73
CA LYS A 109 -10.74 32.76 2.04
C LYS A 109 -11.34 31.40 1.61
N LEU A 110 -10.57 30.32 1.72
CA LEU A 110 -10.99 28.97 1.33
C LEU A 110 -11.28 28.06 2.54
N LEU A 111 -11.14 28.56 3.77
CA LEU A 111 -11.49 27.89 5.03
C LEU A 111 -12.88 28.31 5.52
#